data_AF-A0A6J7F2Z9-F1
#
_entry.id   AF-A0A6J7F2Z9-F1
#
_cell.length_a   1.000
_cell.length_b   1.000
_cell.length_c   1.000
_cell.angle_alpha   90.00
_cell.angle_beta   90.00
_cell.angle_gamma   90.00
#
_symmetry.space_group_name_H-M   'P 1'
#
loop_
_entity.id
_entity.type
_entity.pdbx_description
1 polymer ?
#
loop_
_entity_poly.entity_id
_entity_poly.type
_entity_poly.pdbx_seq_one_letter_code
_entity_poly.pdbx_strand_id
1 'polypeptide(L)'
;MAAASAADAADIKAAAGLRRYDATVTDPRPQRTRNVLAYVLGGFITIAGVMHFASPGFFDDIVPPWLPPSERFWTYASGVVELAVGTMVLSPRTRRRGALAAIALFIGVYPANIYMAWDWRHRPVSEQLIAYGRLPFQFLFIWIAWRVARREDATA
;
A
#
# COMPACT_ATOMS: atom_id res chain seq x y z
N MET A 1 38.14 -57.64 -9.09
CA MET A 1 37.67 -56.40 -9.76
C MET A 1 36.58 -56.82 -10.75
N ALA A 2 35.32 -56.92 -10.33
CA ALA A 2 34.33 -55.85 -10.16
C ALA A 2 33.30 -55.93 -11.31
N ALA A 3 32.35 -56.85 -11.17
CA ALA A 3 31.10 -56.83 -11.92
C ALA A 3 30.07 -56.10 -11.04
N ALA A 4 30.04 -54.77 -11.15
CA ALA A 4 28.94 -53.98 -10.61
C ALA A 4 27.70 -54.26 -11.48
N SER A 5 26.69 -54.86 -10.85
CA SER A 5 25.46 -55.36 -11.47
C SER A 5 24.59 -54.20 -11.98
N ALA A 6 23.89 -54.42 -13.10
CA ALA A 6 22.89 -53.51 -13.66
C ALA A 6 21.77 -53.12 -12.67
N ALA A 7 21.64 -53.85 -11.55
CA ALA A 7 20.76 -53.51 -10.43
C ALA A 7 21.10 -52.13 -9.81
N ASP A 8 22.38 -51.79 -9.63
CA ASP A 8 22.79 -50.51 -9.03
C ASP A 8 22.41 -49.31 -9.91
N ALA A 9 22.47 -49.48 -11.23
CA ALA A 9 22.09 -48.42 -12.18
C ALA A 9 20.58 -48.17 -12.22
N ALA A 10 19.77 -49.21 -11.98
CA ALA A 10 18.32 -49.11 -11.91
C ALA A 10 17.90 -48.42 -10.59
N ASP A 11 18.53 -48.76 -9.47
CA ASP A 11 18.27 -48.15 -8.16
C ASP A 11 18.69 -46.67 -8.12
N ILE A 12 19.80 -46.31 -8.76
CA ILE A 12 20.22 -44.90 -8.87
C ILE A 12 19.24 -44.10 -9.73
N LYS A 13 18.70 -44.68 -10.82
CA LYS A 13 17.68 -44.03 -11.66
C LYS A 13 16.33 -43.91 -10.92
N ALA A 14 15.96 -44.91 -10.13
CA ALA A 14 14.76 -44.88 -9.30
C ALA A 14 14.87 -43.82 -8.19
N ALA A 15 16.01 -43.76 -7.49
CA ALA A 15 16.29 -42.75 -6.47
C ALA A 15 16.37 -41.33 -7.06
N ALA A 16 16.92 -41.17 -8.28
CA ALA A 16 16.92 -39.90 -9.01
C ALA A 16 15.52 -39.50 -9.52
N GLY A 17 14.69 -40.48 -9.87
CA GLY A 17 13.28 -40.28 -10.25
C GLY A 17 12.42 -39.83 -9.06
N LEU A 18 12.63 -40.43 -7.89
CA LEU A 18 11.97 -40.04 -6.63
C LEU A 18 12.43 -38.66 -6.15
N ARG A 19 13.73 -38.33 -6.26
CA ARG A 19 14.24 -36.98 -5.98
C ARG A 19 13.68 -35.91 -6.92
N ARG A 20 13.39 -36.25 -8.19
CA ARG A 20 12.71 -35.34 -9.12
C ARG A 20 11.23 -35.18 -8.81
N TYR A 21 10.58 -36.21 -8.27
CA TYR A 21 9.18 -36.15 -7.87
C TYR A 21 8.95 -35.19 -6.70
N ASP A 22 9.83 -35.22 -5.69
CA ASP A 22 9.79 -34.31 -4.54
C ASP A 22 10.12 -32.85 -4.89
N ALA A 23 10.89 -32.61 -5.95
CA ALA A 23 11.18 -31.24 -6.44
C ALA A 23 10.00 -30.62 -7.22
N THR A 24 9.00 -31.43 -7.59
CA THR A 24 7.79 -31.01 -8.32
C THR A 24 6.52 -31.03 -7.47
N VAL A 25 6.63 -31.33 -6.17
CA VAL A 25 5.59 -30.93 -5.22
C VAL A 25 5.71 -29.42 -5.05
N THR A 26 5.21 -28.69 -6.04
CA THR A 26 4.90 -27.27 -5.96
C THR A 26 4.08 -27.08 -4.70
N ASP A 27 4.68 -26.53 -3.65
CA ASP A 27 3.94 -25.96 -2.52
C ASP A 27 2.88 -25.03 -3.15
N PRO A 28 1.58 -25.35 -3.06
CA PRO A 28 0.52 -24.55 -3.64
C PRO A 28 0.26 -23.30 -2.81
N ARG A 29 1.20 -22.89 -1.94
CA ARG A 29 1.17 -21.54 -1.39
C ARG A 29 1.24 -20.57 -2.57
N PRO A 30 0.22 -19.72 -2.78
CA PRO A 30 0.33 -18.66 -3.75
C PRO A 30 1.59 -17.88 -3.37
N GLN A 31 2.62 -17.94 -4.23
CA GLN A 31 3.79 -17.10 -4.07
C GLN A 31 3.25 -15.67 -4.14
N ARG A 32 2.99 -15.06 -2.97
CA ARG A 32 2.51 -13.68 -2.89
C ARG A 32 3.62 -12.80 -3.42
N THR A 33 3.60 -12.57 -4.73
CA THR A 33 4.54 -11.74 -5.44
C THR A 33 4.68 -10.43 -4.67
N ARG A 34 5.92 -10.02 -4.39
CA ARG A 34 6.18 -8.76 -3.67
C ARG A 34 5.48 -7.63 -4.40
N ASN A 35 4.40 -7.12 -3.80
CA ASN A 35 3.66 -6.01 -4.37
C ASN A 35 4.34 -4.70 -3.95
N VAL A 36 5.39 -4.31 -4.68
CA VAL A 36 6.20 -3.10 -4.40
C VAL A 36 5.30 -1.87 -4.29
N LEU A 37 4.29 -1.75 -5.16
CA LEU A 37 3.31 -0.66 -5.11
C LEU A 37 2.54 -0.64 -3.78
N ALA A 38 2.21 -1.79 -3.21
CA ALA A 38 1.54 -1.86 -1.91
C ALA A 38 2.46 -1.41 -0.77
N TYR A 39 3.76 -1.73 -0.82
CA TYR A 39 4.71 -1.25 0.18
C TYR A 39 4.95 0.26 0.07
N VAL A 40 5.09 0.79 -1.15
CA VAL A 40 5.22 2.23 -1.39
C VAL A 40 3.97 2.96 -0.92
N LEU A 41 2.78 2.51 -1.34
CA LEU A 41 1.51 3.13 -0.97
C LEU A 41 1.25 3.03 0.54
N GLY A 42 1.35 1.82 1.10
CA GLY A 42 1.10 1.58 2.51
C GLY A 42 2.09 2.30 3.40
N GLY A 43 3.38 2.34 3.02
CA GLY A 43 4.41 3.12 3.70
C GLY A 43 4.12 4.61 3.66
N PHE A 44 3.80 5.15 2.48
CA PHE A 44 3.43 6.57 2.33
C PHE A 44 2.23 6.95 3.20
N ILE A 45 1.12 6.20 3.14
CA ILE A 45 -0.08 6.46 3.95
C ILE A 45 0.23 6.33 5.45
N THR A 46 1.02 5.33 5.86
CA THR A 46 1.38 5.16 7.28
C THR A 46 2.23 6.32 7.78
N ILE A 47 3.21 6.78 7.00
CA ILE A 47 4.04 7.95 7.35
C ILE A 47 3.18 9.21 7.43
N ALA A 48 2.26 9.42 6.48
CA ALA A 48 1.30 10.52 6.53
C ALA A 48 0.45 10.48 7.82
N GLY A 49 -0.03 9.29 8.20
CA GLY A 49 -0.79 9.09 9.43
C GLY A 49 0.02 9.42 10.69
N VAL A 50 1.31 9.04 10.74
CA VAL A 50 2.21 9.44 11.84
C VAL A 50 2.41 10.96 11.86
N MET A 51 2.57 11.59 10.70
CA MET A 51 2.79 13.04 10.60
C MET A 51 1.60 13.86 11.12
N HIS A 52 0.37 13.37 11.02
CA HIS A 52 -0.80 14.01 11.63
C HIS A 52 -0.68 14.14 13.15
N PHE A 53 0.07 13.26 13.82
CA PHE A 53 0.34 13.37 15.26
C PHE A 53 1.63 14.12 15.57
N ALA A 54 2.65 13.96 14.73
CA ALA A 54 3.96 14.56 14.93
C ALA A 54 4.00 16.07 14.61
N SER A 55 3.23 16.52 13.61
CA SER A 55 3.15 17.92 13.19
C SER A 55 1.69 18.31 12.91
N PRO A 56 0.81 18.28 13.93
CA PRO A 56 -0.61 18.41 13.70
C PRO A 56 -0.98 19.82 13.20
N GLY A 57 -0.20 20.86 13.53
CA GLY A 57 -0.43 22.24 13.05
C GLY A 57 -0.40 22.39 11.53
N PHE A 58 0.49 21.66 10.84
CA PHE A 58 0.51 21.67 9.37
C PHE A 58 -0.78 21.12 8.76
N PHE A 59 -1.37 20.11 9.39
CA PHE A 59 -2.59 19.47 8.89
C PHE A 59 -3.85 20.25 9.28
N ASP A 60 -3.86 20.91 10.45
CA ASP A 60 -4.94 21.80 10.83
C ASP A 60 -5.14 22.92 9.79
N ASP A 61 -4.04 23.50 9.28
CA ASP A 61 -4.07 24.53 8.23
C ASP A 61 -4.67 24.05 6.90
N ILE A 62 -4.79 22.73 6.71
CA ILE A 62 -5.40 22.10 5.53
C ILE A 62 -6.89 21.83 5.76
N VAL A 63 -7.31 21.62 7.01
CA VAL A 63 -8.71 21.33 7.34
C VAL A 63 -9.54 22.61 7.16
N PRO A 64 -10.65 22.55 6.40
CA PRO A 64 -11.51 23.71 6.27
C PRO A 64 -12.10 24.17 7.62
N PRO A 65 -12.05 25.47 7.95
CA PRO A 65 -12.44 25.97 9.27
C PRO A 65 -13.95 25.89 9.54
N TRP A 66 -14.76 25.63 8.51
CA TRP A 66 -16.21 25.43 8.63
C TRP A 66 -16.60 24.00 9.02
N LEU A 67 -15.63 23.10 9.25
CA LEU A 67 -15.91 21.70 9.56
C LEU A 67 -15.97 21.48 11.08
N PRO A 68 -17.17 21.30 11.69
CA PRO A 68 -17.27 21.00 13.12
C PRO A 68 -16.69 19.61 13.42
N PRO A 69 -16.13 19.35 14.61
CA PRO A 69 -16.07 20.24 15.78
C PRO A 69 -14.82 21.14 15.84
N SER A 70 -13.70 20.75 15.23
CA SER A 70 -12.48 21.58 15.11
C SER A 70 -11.51 20.96 14.09
N GLU A 71 -10.58 21.75 13.58
CA GLU A 71 -9.51 21.34 12.68
C GLU A 71 -8.66 20.24 13.32
N ARG A 72 -8.25 20.44 14.58
CA ARG A 72 -7.46 19.48 15.35
C ARG A 72 -8.14 18.12 15.48
N PHE A 73 -9.45 18.09 15.68
CA PHE A 73 -10.21 16.84 15.75
C PHE A 73 -10.11 16.07 14.42
N TRP A 74 -10.33 16.76 13.29
CA TRP A 74 -10.26 16.15 11.98
C TRP A 74 -8.84 15.70 11.62
N THR A 75 -7.82 16.47 11.99
CA THR A 75 -6.41 16.09 11.86
C THR A 75 -6.11 14.77 12.57
N TYR A 76 -6.54 14.58 13.83
CA TYR A 76 -6.30 13.31 14.51
C TYR A 76 -7.19 12.18 14.00
N ALA A 77 -8.46 12.47 13.67
CA ALA A 77 -9.36 11.47 13.12
C ALA A 77 -8.84 10.92 11.78
N SER A 78 -8.40 11.79 10.86
CA SER A 78 -7.79 11.38 9.59
C SER A 78 -6.49 10.62 9.82
N GLY A 79 -5.65 11.07 10.78
CA GLY A 79 -4.42 10.36 11.14
C GLY A 79 -4.65 8.92 11.60
N VAL A 80 -5.67 8.68 12.44
CA VAL A 80 -6.06 7.30 12.85
C VAL A 80 -6.50 6.47 11.65
N VAL A 81 -7.35 7.03 10.78
CA VAL A 81 -7.82 6.35 9.58
C VAL A 81 -6.67 6.02 8.64
N GLU A 82 -5.73 6.94 8.44
CA GLU A 82 -4.53 6.74 7.62
C GLU A 82 -3.67 5.60 8.17
N LEU A 83 -3.39 5.57 9.48
CA LEU A 83 -2.62 4.47 10.08
C LEU A 83 -3.33 3.12 9.90
N ALA A 84 -4.64 3.07 10.08
CA ALA A 84 -5.42 1.85 9.85
C ALA A 84 -5.37 1.41 8.38
N VAL A 85 -5.55 2.34 7.44
CA VAL A 85 -5.50 2.06 6.00
C VAL A 85 -4.10 1.63 5.57
N GLY A 86 -3.07 2.35 5.99
CA GLY A 86 -1.67 2.05 5.67
C GLY A 86 -1.26 0.66 6.15
N THR A 87 -1.57 0.31 7.40
CA THR A 87 -1.30 -1.03 7.95
C THR A 87 -2.09 -2.12 7.23
N MET A 88 -3.35 -1.86 6.87
CA MET A 88 -4.15 -2.79 6.07
C MET A 88 -3.54 -3.05 4.69
N VAL A 89 -3.02 -2.02 4.01
CA VAL A 89 -2.34 -2.15 2.70
C VAL A 89 -1.04 -2.95 2.83
N LEU A 90 -0.28 -2.74 3.90
CA LEU A 90 0.97 -3.46 4.14
C LEU A 90 0.75 -4.95 4.46
N SER A 91 -0.32 -5.28 5.17
CA SER A 91 -0.67 -6.66 5.51
C SER A 91 -1.24 -7.40 4.28
N PRO A 92 -0.62 -8.49 3.82
CA PRO A 92 -1.11 -9.21 2.65
C PRO A 92 -2.55 -9.71 2.80
N ARG A 93 -2.96 -10.09 4.01
CA ARG A 93 -4.32 -10.62 4.27
C ARG A 93 -5.42 -9.56 4.05
N THR A 94 -5.11 -8.30 4.29
CA THR A 94 -6.08 -7.18 4.22
C THR A 94 -5.81 -6.23 3.05
N ARG A 95 -4.73 -6.42 2.30
CA ARG A 95 -4.21 -5.47 1.31
C ARG A 95 -5.25 -4.98 0.32
N ARG A 96 -6.08 -5.88 -0.21
CA ARG A 96 -7.15 -5.50 -1.13
C ARG A 96 -8.13 -4.51 -0.49
N ARG A 97 -8.64 -4.85 0.71
CA ARG A 97 -9.56 -3.99 1.47
C ARG A 97 -8.89 -2.68 1.85
N GLY A 98 -7.64 -2.73 2.28
CA GLY A 98 -6.82 -1.55 2.56
C GLY A 98 -6.67 -0.65 1.34
N ALA A 99 -6.41 -1.21 0.16
CA ALA A 99 -6.25 -0.43 -1.07
C ALA A 99 -7.57 0.21 -1.52
N LEU A 100 -8.71 -0.49 -1.40
CA LEU A 100 -10.02 0.10 -1.64
C LEU A 100 -10.34 1.21 -0.63
N ALA A 101 -10.01 1.00 0.65
CA ALA A 101 -10.15 2.01 1.69
C ALA A 101 -9.25 3.24 1.42
N ALA A 102 -8.04 3.04 0.88
CA ALA A 102 -7.16 4.13 0.46
C ALA A 102 -7.77 4.97 -0.66
N ILE A 103 -8.43 4.34 -1.64
CA ILE A 103 -9.16 5.08 -2.69
C ILE A 103 -10.27 5.94 -2.06
N ALA A 104 -11.09 5.35 -1.18
CA ALA A 104 -12.15 6.08 -0.50
C ALA A 104 -11.61 7.24 0.35
N LEU A 105 -10.50 7.00 1.07
CA LEU A 105 -9.81 8.02 1.86
C LEU A 105 -9.31 9.17 0.98
N PHE A 106 -8.61 8.88 -0.13
CA PHE A 106 -8.10 9.91 -1.02
C PHE A 106 -9.22 10.73 -1.67
N ILE A 107 -10.35 10.12 -1.99
CA ILE A 107 -11.54 10.83 -2.47
C ILE A 107 -12.11 11.71 -1.35
N GLY A 108 -12.23 11.17 -0.13
CA GLY A 108 -12.79 11.88 1.02
C GLY A 108 -12.00 13.12 1.45
N VAL A 109 -10.66 13.07 1.36
CA VAL A 109 -9.80 14.22 1.72
C VAL A 109 -9.55 15.17 0.53
N TYR A 110 -9.98 14.82 -0.69
CA TYR A 110 -9.77 15.67 -1.87
C TYR A 110 -10.41 17.06 -1.77
N PRO A 111 -11.64 17.23 -1.21
CA PRO A 111 -12.20 18.56 -0.97
C PRO A 111 -11.33 19.45 -0.07
N ALA A 112 -10.68 18.88 0.97
CA ALA A 112 -9.75 19.63 1.81
C ALA A 112 -8.50 20.06 1.04
N ASN A 113 -7.98 19.21 0.15
CA ASN A 113 -6.86 19.58 -0.73
C ASN A 113 -7.23 20.69 -1.74
N ILE A 114 -8.46 20.69 -2.26
CA ILE A 114 -8.96 21.80 -3.10
C ILE A 114 -9.05 23.08 -2.28
N TYR A 115 -9.61 23.01 -1.07
CA TYR A 115 -9.68 24.15 -0.18
C TYR A 115 -8.28 24.71 0.13
N MET A 116 -7.32 23.87 0.49
CA MET A 116 -5.93 24.25 0.72
C MET A 116 -5.33 24.96 -0.51
N ALA A 117 -5.51 24.43 -1.72
CA ALA A 117 -5.02 25.08 -2.94
C ALA A 117 -5.65 26.46 -3.17
N TRP A 118 -6.93 26.62 -2.83
CA TRP A 118 -7.61 27.91 -2.87
C TRP A 118 -7.09 28.86 -1.78
N ASP A 119 -7.03 28.43 -0.52
CA ASP A 119 -6.60 29.24 0.62
C ASP A 119 -5.14 29.69 0.46
N TRP A 120 -4.27 28.80 -0.01
CA TRP A 120 -2.84 29.04 -0.12
C TRP A 120 -2.41 29.76 -1.41
N ARG A 121 -3.36 30.15 -2.27
CA ARG A 121 -3.10 30.78 -3.59
C ARG A 121 -2.30 32.10 -3.54
N HIS A 122 -2.20 32.71 -2.36
CA HIS A 122 -1.45 33.95 -2.13
C HIS A 122 -0.28 33.78 -1.14
N ARG A 123 0.01 32.55 -0.70
CA ARG A 123 1.14 32.22 0.17
C ARG A 123 2.46 32.16 -0.62
N PRO A 124 3.64 32.01 0.02
CA PRO A 124 4.90 31.87 -0.70
C PRO A 124 4.87 30.76 -1.74
N VAL A 125 5.64 30.93 -2.83
CA VAL A 125 5.66 29.99 -3.98
C VAL A 125 5.93 28.54 -3.56
N SER A 126 6.78 28.32 -2.55
CA SER A 126 7.05 26.98 -2.01
C SER A 126 5.80 26.28 -1.50
N GLU A 127 4.93 26.99 -0.77
CA GLU A 127 3.68 26.46 -0.24
C GLU A 127 2.64 26.25 -1.35
N GLN A 128 2.58 27.17 -2.32
CA GLN A 128 1.74 27.00 -3.50
C GLN A 128 2.11 25.74 -4.29
N LEU A 129 3.41 25.47 -4.49
CA LEU A 129 3.87 24.27 -5.19
C LEU A 129 3.43 22.99 -4.48
N ILE A 130 3.42 22.98 -3.14
CA ILE A 130 2.92 21.85 -2.35
C ILE A 130 1.40 21.71 -2.56
N ALA A 131 0.65 22.80 -2.41
CA ALA A 131 -0.81 22.78 -2.52
C ALA A 131 -1.29 22.35 -3.90
N TYR A 132 -0.75 22.96 -4.96
CA TYR A 132 -1.09 22.60 -6.34
C TYR A 132 -0.54 21.23 -6.74
N GLY A 133 0.63 20.83 -6.24
CA GLY A 133 1.20 19.51 -6.50
C GLY A 133 0.36 18.38 -5.94
N ARG A 134 -0.23 18.57 -4.74
CA ARG A 134 -1.11 17.57 -4.11
C ARG A 134 -2.27 17.13 -4.99
N LEU A 135 -2.85 18.03 -5.78
CA LEU A 135 -4.02 17.75 -6.61
C LEU A 135 -3.76 16.64 -7.67
N PRO A 136 -2.79 16.76 -8.60
CA PRO A 136 -2.45 15.70 -9.54
C PRO A 136 -1.86 14.46 -8.84
N PHE A 137 -1.06 14.64 -7.78
CA PHE A 137 -0.50 13.50 -7.04
C PHE A 137 -1.59 12.63 -6.40
N GLN A 138 -2.70 13.21 -5.96
CA GLN A 138 -3.83 12.45 -5.42
C GLN A 138 -4.36 11.43 -6.43
N PHE A 139 -4.52 11.82 -7.70
CA PHE A 139 -4.97 10.91 -8.76
C PHE A 139 -3.97 9.80 -9.05
N LEU A 140 -2.67 10.10 -8.98
CA LEU A 140 -1.62 9.09 -9.08
C LEU A 140 -1.74 8.07 -7.94
N PHE A 141 -1.94 8.50 -6.69
CA PHE A 141 -2.11 7.60 -5.56
C PHE A 141 -3.39 6.77 -5.65
N ILE A 142 -4.49 7.34 -6.10
CA ILE A 142 -5.74 6.60 -6.38
C ILE A 142 -5.49 5.52 -7.45
N TRP A 143 -4.79 5.86 -8.52
CA TRP A 143 -4.43 4.90 -9.56
C TRP A 143 -3.54 3.77 -9.03
N ILE A 144 -2.51 4.10 -8.22
CA ILE A 144 -1.65 3.10 -7.56
C ILE A 144 -2.49 2.19 -6.66
N ALA A 145 -3.39 2.75 -5.84
CA ALA A 145 -4.26 1.99 -4.95
C ALA A 145 -5.18 1.04 -5.73
N TRP A 146 -5.77 1.51 -6.83
CA TRP A 146 -6.58 0.67 -7.72
C TRP A 146 -5.76 -0.46 -8.36
N ARG A 147 -4.52 -0.19 -8.80
CA ARG A 147 -3.60 -1.22 -9.31
C ARG A 147 -3.27 -2.26 -8.24
N VAL A 148 -3.08 -1.84 -6.98
CA VAL A 148 -2.86 -2.75 -5.85
C VAL A 148 -4.09 -3.62 -5.62
N ALA A 149 -5.29 -3.05 -5.55
CA ALA A 149 -6.53 -3.79 -5.35
C ALA A 149 -6.76 -4.84 -6.44
N ARG A 150 -6.58 -4.47 -7.72
CA ARG A 150 -6.76 -5.38 -8.86
C ARG A 150 -5.79 -6.56 -8.89
N ARG A 151 -4.55 -6.36 -8.40
CA ARG A 151 -3.55 -7.45 -8.34
C ARG A 151 -3.92 -8.49 -7.29
N GLU A 152 -4.47 -8.05 -6.16
CA GLU A 152 -4.94 -8.97 -5.12
C GLU A 152 -6.24 -9.68 -5.53
N ASP A 153 -7.09 -9.07 -6.35
CA ASP A 153 -8.24 -9.75 -6.97
C ASP A 153 -7.83 -10.88 -7.92
N ALA A 154 -6.77 -10.69 -8.70
CA ALA A 154 -6.28 -11.71 -9.63
C ALA A 154 -5.53 -12.86 -8.95
N THR A 155 -5.27 -12.77 -7.63
CA THR A 155 -4.51 -13.76 -6.86
C THR A 155 -5.31 -14.37 -5.71
N ALA A 156 -6.57 -13.98 -5.55
CA ALA A 156 -7.53 -14.51 -4.58
C ALA A 156 -8.39 -15.61 -5.23
#